data_AF-A0A4Y9KNR4-F1
#
_entry.id   AF-A0A4Y9KNR4-F1
#
_cell.length_a   1.000
_cell.length_b   1.000
_cell.length_c   1.000
_cell.angle_alpha   90.00
_cell.angle_beta   90.00
_cell.angle_gamma   90.00
#
_symmetry.space_group_name_H-M   'P 1'
#
loop_
_entity.id
_entity.type
_entity.pdbx_description
1 polymer ?
#
loop_
_entity_poly.entity_id
_entity_poly.type
_entity_poly.pdbx_seq_one_letter_code
_entity_poly.pdbx_strand_id
1 'polypeptide(L)'
;MHHIRPTRPLSQYTAPVKTEPDETYYDTTISSSVDRAQASLSPAPNSSSGQSVLERFEGAEFIYPADIAHQGNTHKLSLKQASAARQLLYHPGDVLRREIAKAAGPLVRILMKLTDAELSTLSTRLVSPGCLLADKSPNVLLEILERLIDDARHEAGRASATDRTAFISFLGDLGTFYADSKKSDGPFSLSTEQKQTFLGRLSDLIAEEKLTAISDEVLKRVAKVSAGTGVVGPKKKAERKKIDTSSIRRGLYNLGDEIDERLGVPEHTRIPPITWKPMLIKATRLLNLEEPLVGHMSGSPAEILMVWDMLCGRAEGVYTAALDAHRNAINAGIGSAEPKDHFSAEEWAARLARLAGACAMQIGVGYHSAVEVAESALKYTGQDLRSVLADPATEDATRLLGAGAATDLITELFETQTKSTLDCSDVLALPPRFIQS
;
A
#
# COMPACT_ATOMS: atom_id res chain seq x y z
N MET A 1 13.64 14.60 -19.93
CA MET A 1 12.75 15.61 -19.34
C MET A 1 11.33 15.09 -19.38
N HIS A 2 10.83 14.55 -18.27
CA HIS A 2 9.40 14.46 -17.92
C HIS A 2 9.37 14.43 -16.39
N HIS A 3 8.67 15.39 -15.83
CA HIS A 3 8.59 15.63 -14.39
C HIS A 3 7.71 14.57 -13.72
N ILE A 4 8.11 14.06 -12.56
CA ILE A 4 7.13 13.82 -11.50
C ILE A 4 6.99 15.17 -10.82
N ARG A 5 6.01 15.94 -11.29
CA ARG A 5 5.51 17.13 -10.63
C ARG A 5 4.12 16.69 -10.20
N PRO A 6 3.74 16.78 -8.91
CA PRO A 6 2.37 17.20 -8.64
C PRO A 6 2.19 18.46 -9.50
N THR A 7 1.28 18.42 -10.47
CA THR A 7 1.11 19.51 -11.45
C THR A 7 0.78 20.85 -10.81
N ARG A 8 0.62 20.90 -9.48
CA ARG A 8 0.45 22.08 -8.67
C ARG A 8 1.34 22.06 -7.41
N PRO A 9 1.77 23.21 -6.87
CA PRO A 9 2.29 23.28 -5.50
C PRO A 9 1.30 22.68 -4.49
N LEU A 10 1.77 22.07 -3.39
CA LEU A 10 0.91 21.61 -2.27
C LEU A 10 -0.08 22.70 -1.81
N SER A 11 0.30 23.98 -1.88
CA SER A 11 -0.54 25.15 -1.58
C SER A 11 -1.74 25.37 -2.52
N GLN A 12 -1.84 24.64 -3.62
CA GLN A 12 -2.97 24.65 -4.55
C GLN A 12 -3.86 23.39 -4.44
N TYR A 13 -3.49 22.43 -3.59
CA TYR A 13 -4.31 21.25 -3.24
C TYR A 13 -4.99 21.39 -1.87
N THR A 14 -4.68 22.44 -1.11
CA THR A 14 -5.35 22.74 0.16
C THR A 14 -6.73 23.34 -0.08
N ALA A 15 -7.77 22.67 0.42
CA ALA A 15 -9.11 23.27 0.51
C ALA A 15 -9.09 24.45 1.51
N PRO A 16 -9.90 25.50 1.31
CA PRO A 16 -10.12 26.52 2.34
C PRO A 16 -10.65 25.83 3.60
N VAL A 17 -10.02 26.16 4.73
CA VAL A 17 -10.46 25.71 6.06
C VAL A 17 -11.88 26.22 6.28
N LYS A 18 -12.87 25.32 6.22
CA LYS A 18 -14.19 25.63 6.77
C LYS A 18 -14.02 25.70 8.29
N THR A 19 -14.09 26.90 8.82
CA THR A 19 -14.29 27.14 10.25
C THR A 19 -15.67 26.57 10.61
N GLU A 20 -15.71 25.48 11.36
CA GLU A 20 -16.94 25.04 12.02
C GLU A 20 -17.25 26.01 13.17
N PRO A 21 -18.54 26.33 13.41
CA PRO A 21 -18.94 27.15 14.53
C PRO A 21 -18.90 26.33 15.84
N ASP A 22 -18.40 26.98 16.89
CA ASP A 22 -18.56 26.56 18.28
C ASP A 22 -20.05 26.38 18.60
N GLU A 23 -20.47 25.20 19.04
CA GLU A 23 -21.70 25.06 19.81
C GLU A 23 -21.51 24.20 21.06
N THR A 24 -21.95 24.84 22.14
CA THR A 24 -21.96 24.44 23.54
C THR A 24 -23.03 23.40 23.87
N TYR A 25 -22.65 22.43 24.71
CA TYR A 25 -23.39 21.90 25.88
C TYR A 25 -24.88 21.52 25.73
N TYR A 26 -25.20 20.22 25.92
CA TYR A 26 -26.27 19.76 26.82
C TYR A 26 -26.02 18.32 27.29
N ASP A 27 -26.43 18.09 28.54
CA ASP A 27 -26.35 16.88 29.35
C ASP A 27 -27.70 16.15 29.34
N THR A 28 -27.73 14.81 29.20
CA THR A 28 -28.57 13.90 30.01
C THR A 28 -28.38 12.41 29.68
N THR A 29 -28.72 11.60 30.68
CA THR A 29 -28.40 10.20 30.95
C THR A 29 -29.45 9.18 30.46
N ILE A 30 -29.08 7.89 30.55
CA ILE A 30 -29.88 6.66 30.86
C ILE A 30 -30.09 5.59 29.75
N SER A 31 -29.39 4.46 29.97
CA SER A 31 -29.80 3.03 30.04
C SER A 31 -30.32 2.20 28.84
N SER A 32 -29.57 1.11 28.61
CA SER A 32 -29.95 -0.30 28.37
C SER A 32 -31.04 -0.67 27.35
N SER A 33 -30.69 -1.52 26.38
CA SER A 33 -30.99 -2.96 26.43
C SER A 33 -30.48 -3.67 25.18
N VAL A 34 -30.13 -4.93 25.39
CA VAL A 34 -29.62 -5.91 24.42
C VAL A 34 -30.81 -6.45 23.63
N ASP A 35 -30.70 -6.56 22.31
CA ASP A 35 -31.25 -7.73 21.63
C ASP A 35 -30.52 -8.10 20.33
N ARG A 36 -30.16 -9.39 20.27
CA ARG A 36 -29.51 -10.09 19.16
C ARG A 36 -30.54 -10.41 18.09
N ALA A 37 -30.27 -10.05 16.84
CA ALA A 37 -30.81 -10.75 15.70
C ALA A 37 -29.72 -10.92 14.63
N GLN A 38 -29.42 -12.19 14.34
CA GLN A 38 -28.60 -12.61 13.20
C GLN A 38 -29.29 -12.18 11.90
N ALA A 39 -28.56 -11.51 11.00
CA ALA A 39 -28.97 -11.34 9.62
C ALA A 39 -27.79 -11.67 8.69
N SER A 40 -28.06 -12.58 7.77
CA SER A 40 -27.13 -13.11 6.76
C SER A 40 -26.55 -12.01 5.88
N LEU A 41 -25.22 -11.92 5.81
CA LEU A 41 -24.50 -11.01 4.93
C LEU A 41 -24.36 -11.61 3.53
N SER A 42 -25.37 -11.40 2.71
CA SER A 42 -25.26 -11.23 1.25
C SER A 42 -26.59 -10.71 0.72
N PRO A 43 -26.64 -9.52 0.10
CA PRO A 43 -27.66 -9.24 -0.90
C PRO A 43 -27.03 -9.23 -2.30
N ALA A 44 -27.63 -10.01 -3.19
CA ALA A 44 -27.49 -9.87 -4.63
C ALA A 44 -27.94 -8.46 -5.08
N PRO A 45 -27.44 -7.95 -6.21
CA PRO A 45 -27.80 -6.63 -6.68
C PRO A 45 -29.17 -6.69 -7.35
N ASN A 46 -30.15 -5.91 -6.88
CA ASN A 46 -31.12 -5.27 -7.77
C ASN A 46 -31.99 -4.19 -7.10
N SER A 47 -32.09 -3.09 -7.85
CA SER A 47 -33.19 -2.13 -8.01
C SER A 47 -33.69 -1.26 -6.85
N SER A 48 -33.50 0.05 -7.06
CA SER A 48 -34.48 1.13 -6.88
C SER A 48 -35.12 1.34 -5.50
N SER A 49 -34.44 2.09 -4.64
CA SER A 49 -35.08 3.08 -3.78
C SER A 49 -34.16 4.30 -3.66
N GLY A 50 -34.67 5.47 -4.03
CA GLY A 50 -33.93 6.74 -4.01
C GLY A 50 -33.77 7.33 -2.60
N GLN A 51 -33.46 6.51 -1.60
CA GLN A 51 -33.07 7.00 -0.28
C GLN A 51 -31.65 7.55 -0.36
N SER A 52 -31.43 8.75 0.19
CA SER A 52 -30.09 9.31 0.22
C SER A 52 -29.18 8.43 1.10
N VAL A 53 -27.91 8.30 0.75
CA VAL A 53 -26.92 7.50 1.50
C VAL A 53 -26.88 7.88 2.98
N LEU A 54 -27.10 9.16 3.27
CA LEU A 54 -27.20 9.71 4.62
C LEU A 54 -28.36 9.08 5.39
N GLU A 55 -29.50 8.82 4.74
CA GLU A 55 -30.65 8.14 5.36
C GLU A 55 -30.37 6.65 5.62
N ARG A 56 -29.57 5.98 4.78
CA ARG A 56 -29.24 4.55 4.95
C ARG A 56 -28.28 4.28 6.12
N PHE A 57 -27.43 5.25 6.45
CA PHE A 57 -26.48 5.16 7.56
C PHE A 57 -26.81 6.13 8.70
N GLU A 58 -28.01 6.71 8.70
CA GLU A 58 -28.47 7.62 9.74
C GLU A 58 -28.45 6.88 11.09
N GLY A 59 -27.65 7.37 12.04
CA GLY A 59 -27.46 6.73 13.35
C GLY A 59 -26.43 5.59 13.40
N ALA A 60 -25.77 5.22 12.30
CA ALA A 60 -24.68 4.23 12.34
C ALA A 60 -23.42 4.84 12.98
N GLU A 61 -22.90 4.22 14.05
CA GLU A 61 -21.64 4.67 14.66
C GLU A 61 -20.43 4.28 13.81
N PHE A 62 -20.48 3.10 13.18
CA PHE A 62 -19.39 2.51 12.40
C PHE A 62 -19.93 1.89 11.10
N ILE A 63 -19.18 2.05 10.01
CA ILE A 63 -19.52 1.57 8.66
C ILE A 63 -18.40 0.65 8.16
N TYR A 64 -18.76 -0.42 7.47
CA TYR A 64 -17.80 -1.23 6.72
C TYR A 64 -17.48 -0.51 5.40
N PRO A 65 -16.21 -0.16 5.11
CA PRO A 65 -15.93 0.72 3.99
C PRO A 65 -16.36 0.22 2.60
N ALA A 66 -16.44 -1.10 2.39
CA ALA A 66 -16.92 -1.63 1.12
C ALA A 66 -18.43 -1.38 0.89
N ASP A 67 -19.21 -1.08 1.94
CA ASP A 67 -20.64 -0.81 1.81
C ASP A 67 -20.92 0.55 1.14
N ILE A 68 -19.93 1.45 1.13
CA ILE A 68 -19.99 2.75 0.43
C ILE A 68 -19.22 2.76 -0.90
N ALA A 69 -18.71 1.60 -1.32
CA ALA A 69 -17.81 1.45 -2.47
C ALA A 69 -18.38 1.98 -3.79
N HIS A 70 -19.71 1.96 -3.96
CA HIS A 70 -20.40 2.33 -5.20
C HIS A 70 -20.98 3.75 -5.17
N GLN A 71 -20.54 4.59 -4.24
CA GLN A 71 -21.14 5.89 -4.00
C GLN A 71 -20.26 7.04 -4.47
N GLY A 72 -20.88 7.98 -5.21
CA GLY A 72 -20.35 9.31 -5.53
C GLY A 72 -18.89 9.34 -6.02
N ASN A 73 -18.14 10.33 -5.53
CA ASN A 73 -16.72 10.50 -5.86
C ASN A 73 -15.84 9.38 -5.30
N THR A 74 -16.18 8.80 -4.14
CA THR A 74 -15.41 7.73 -3.51
C THR A 74 -15.29 6.50 -4.41
N HIS A 75 -16.37 6.10 -5.10
CA HIS A 75 -16.32 5.01 -6.08
C HIS A 75 -15.33 5.32 -7.21
N LYS A 76 -15.43 6.53 -7.79
CA LYS A 76 -14.56 6.98 -8.88
C LYS A 76 -13.08 6.99 -8.45
N LEU A 77 -12.78 7.50 -7.27
CA LEU A 77 -11.42 7.52 -6.72
C LEU A 77 -10.90 6.11 -6.42
N SER A 78 -11.75 5.22 -5.91
CA SER A 78 -11.41 3.81 -5.67
C SER A 78 -11.06 3.08 -6.96
N LEU A 79 -11.90 3.23 -7.99
CA LEU A 79 -11.63 2.67 -9.32
C LEU A 79 -10.32 3.20 -9.90
N LYS A 80 -10.09 4.52 -9.83
CA LYS A 80 -8.88 5.14 -10.38
C LYS A 80 -7.60 4.57 -9.75
N GLN A 81 -7.50 4.61 -8.43
CA GLN A 81 -6.28 4.14 -7.75
C GLN A 81 -6.08 2.63 -7.87
N ALA A 82 -7.15 1.83 -7.79
CA ALA A 82 -7.06 0.38 -7.89
C ALA A 82 -6.74 -0.07 -9.32
N SER A 83 -7.31 0.59 -10.33
CA SER A 83 -6.99 0.34 -11.73
C SER A 83 -5.54 0.66 -12.04
N ALA A 84 -5.03 1.82 -11.62
CA ALA A 84 -3.64 2.20 -11.84
C ALA A 84 -2.66 1.26 -11.11
N ALA A 85 -2.98 0.89 -9.87
CA ALA A 85 -2.17 -0.07 -9.10
C ALA A 85 -2.09 -1.44 -9.80
N ARG A 86 -3.24 -1.98 -10.23
CA ARG A 86 -3.28 -3.27 -10.93
C ARG A 86 -2.60 -3.21 -12.29
N GLN A 87 -2.82 -2.13 -13.05
CA GLN A 87 -2.14 -1.91 -14.32
C GLN A 87 -0.61 -1.94 -14.16
N LEU A 88 -0.06 -1.30 -13.12
CA LEU A 88 1.37 -1.35 -12.83
C LEU A 88 1.87 -2.77 -12.50
N LEU A 89 1.08 -3.55 -11.76
CA LEU A 89 1.44 -4.93 -11.40
C LEU A 89 1.39 -5.89 -12.59
N TYR A 90 0.45 -5.70 -13.52
CA TYR A 90 0.35 -6.47 -14.76
C TYR A 90 1.41 -6.04 -15.79
N HIS A 91 1.67 -4.74 -15.91
CA HIS A 91 2.51 -4.15 -16.96
C HIS A 91 3.56 -3.19 -16.37
N PRO A 92 4.50 -3.68 -15.55
CA PRO A 92 5.53 -2.82 -14.97
C PRO A 92 6.49 -2.33 -16.05
N GLY A 93 6.91 -1.07 -15.93
CA GLY A 93 7.99 -0.50 -16.72
C GLY A 93 9.35 -1.09 -16.34
N ASP A 94 10.34 -0.90 -17.21
CA ASP A 94 11.62 -1.60 -17.08
C ASP A 94 12.42 -1.23 -15.83
N VAL A 95 12.25 0.00 -15.32
CA VAL A 95 12.92 0.43 -14.08
C VAL A 95 12.41 -0.40 -12.90
N LEU A 96 11.09 -0.56 -12.76
CA LEU A 96 10.51 -1.39 -11.71
C LEU A 96 10.91 -2.86 -11.85
N ARG A 97 10.91 -3.41 -13.07
CA ARG A 97 11.35 -4.78 -13.32
C ARG A 97 12.79 -5.01 -12.90
N ARG A 98 13.69 -4.07 -13.24
CA ARG A 98 15.10 -4.13 -12.82
C ARG A 98 15.25 -4.03 -11.30
N GLU A 99 14.52 -3.14 -10.63
CA GLU A 99 14.59 -3.01 -9.17
C GLU A 99 14.03 -4.22 -8.42
N ILE A 100 12.99 -4.87 -8.97
CA ILE A 100 12.49 -6.16 -8.47
C ILE A 100 13.58 -7.22 -8.62
N ALA A 101 14.15 -7.39 -9.82
CA ALA A 101 15.19 -8.40 -10.07
C ALA A 101 16.45 -8.17 -9.22
N LYS A 102 16.84 -6.91 -9.04
CA LYS A 102 17.98 -6.51 -8.21
C LYS A 102 17.82 -6.97 -6.76
N ALA A 103 16.62 -6.85 -6.19
CA ALA A 103 16.35 -7.31 -4.83
C ALA A 103 16.06 -8.82 -4.75
N ALA A 104 15.42 -9.40 -5.77
CA ALA A 104 15.14 -10.84 -5.84
C ALA A 104 16.41 -11.69 -5.91
N GLY A 105 17.46 -11.19 -6.59
CA GLY A 105 18.75 -11.88 -6.75
C GLY A 105 19.42 -12.30 -5.44
N PRO A 106 19.77 -11.36 -4.55
CA PRO A 106 20.30 -11.71 -3.22
C PRO A 106 19.30 -12.48 -2.38
N LEU A 107 18.01 -12.13 -2.46
CA LEU A 107 16.98 -12.78 -1.65
C LEU A 107 16.87 -14.28 -1.93
N VAL A 108 16.87 -14.72 -3.20
CA VAL A 108 16.79 -16.16 -3.50
C VAL A 108 17.98 -16.92 -2.92
N ARG A 109 19.19 -16.35 -2.98
CA ARG A 109 20.40 -16.98 -2.42
C ARG A 109 20.38 -17.05 -0.89
N ILE A 110 19.77 -16.06 -0.23
CA ILE A 110 19.53 -16.08 1.23
C ILE A 110 18.52 -17.18 1.57
N LEU A 111 17.37 -17.20 0.88
CA LEU A 111 16.29 -18.14 1.19
C LEU A 111 16.69 -19.60 0.93
N MET A 112 17.52 -19.88 -0.09
CA MET A 112 18.05 -21.23 -0.35
C MET A 112 18.93 -21.78 0.78
N LYS A 113 19.44 -20.92 1.68
CA LYS A 113 20.26 -21.31 2.84
C LYS A 113 19.46 -21.46 4.14
N LEU A 114 18.17 -21.13 4.10
CA LEU A 114 17.26 -21.35 5.23
C LEU A 114 16.87 -22.82 5.32
N THR A 115 16.59 -23.27 6.53
CA THR A 115 15.91 -24.55 6.75
C THR A 115 14.45 -24.46 6.31
N ASP A 116 13.81 -25.60 6.05
CA ASP A 116 12.39 -25.65 5.68
C ASP A 116 11.49 -24.99 6.74
N ALA A 117 11.83 -25.15 8.03
CA ALA A 117 11.10 -24.54 9.14
C ALA A 117 11.22 -23.01 9.16
N GLU A 118 12.41 -22.48 8.87
CA GLU A 118 12.68 -21.04 8.78
C GLU A 118 11.97 -20.42 7.58
N LEU A 119 12.07 -21.06 6.40
CA LEU A 119 11.37 -20.61 5.19
C LEU A 119 9.85 -20.66 5.38
N SER A 120 9.33 -21.74 5.98
CA SER A 120 7.91 -21.85 6.32
C SER A 120 7.47 -20.74 7.26
N THR A 121 8.25 -20.43 8.30
CA THR A 121 7.95 -19.36 9.26
C THR A 121 7.84 -18.00 8.56
N LEU A 122 8.79 -17.66 7.69
CA LEU A 122 8.77 -16.36 6.99
C LEU A 122 7.66 -16.28 5.93
N SER A 123 7.36 -17.38 5.24
CA SER A 123 6.39 -17.42 4.15
C SER A 123 4.96 -17.75 4.59
N THR A 124 4.72 -18.04 5.87
CA THR A 124 3.41 -18.46 6.39
C THR A 124 2.29 -17.51 5.95
N ARG A 125 2.54 -16.19 5.95
CA ARG A 125 1.56 -15.15 5.58
C ARG A 125 1.31 -15.04 4.07
N LEU A 126 2.09 -15.73 3.25
CA LEU A 126 1.85 -15.89 1.81
C LEU A 126 1.11 -17.18 1.48
N VAL A 127 1.44 -18.30 2.15
CA VAL A 127 0.98 -19.65 1.74
C VAL A 127 -0.17 -20.21 2.55
N SER A 128 -0.52 -19.60 3.69
CA SER A 128 -1.65 -20.04 4.51
C SER A 128 -2.98 -19.94 3.76
N PRO A 129 -4.01 -20.71 4.16
CA PRO A 129 -5.33 -20.62 3.55
C PRO A 129 -5.86 -19.19 3.51
N GLY A 130 -6.29 -18.75 2.32
CA GLY A 130 -6.75 -17.38 2.09
C GLY A 130 -5.66 -16.34 1.87
N CYS A 131 -4.39 -16.71 1.83
CA CYS A 131 -3.31 -15.82 1.41
C CYS A 131 -3.06 -15.89 -0.10
N LEU A 132 -2.18 -15.03 -0.62
CA LEU A 132 -1.97 -14.86 -2.06
C LEU A 132 -1.51 -16.15 -2.77
N LEU A 133 -0.73 -16.98 -2.08
CA LEU A 133 -0.21 -18.26 -2.56
C LEU A 133 -0.84 -19.41 -1.76
N ALA A 134 -2.12 -19.29 -1.39
CA ALA A 134 -2.83 -20.27 -0.60
C ALA A 134 -2.60 -21.70 -1.10
N ASP A 135 -2.33 -22.59 -0.15
CA ASP A 135 -2.15 -24.03 -0.36
C ASP A 135 -0.94 -24.40 -1.25
N LYS A 136 -0.01 -23.46 -1.48
CA LYS A 136 1.29 -23.72 -2.10
C LYS A 136 2.35 -24.09 -1.06
N SER A 137 3.37 -24.81 -1.50
CA SER A 137 4.58 -25.02 -0.69
C SER A 137 5.38 -23.71 -0.56
N PRO A 138 6.02 -23.42 0.59
CA PRO A 138 6.98 -22.32 0.73
C PRO A 138 8.03 -22.24 -0.39
N ASN A 139 8.43 -23.39 -0.96
CA ASN A 139 9.41 -23.46 -2.04
C ASN A 139 8.98 -22.76 -3.33
N VAL A 140 7.67 -22.53 -3.53
CA VAL A 140 7.18 -21.74 -4.67
C VAL A 140 7.76 -20.32 -4.68
N LEU A 141 8.13 -19.78 -3.51
CA LEU A 141 8.75 -18.47 -3.40
C LEU A 141 10.12 -18.43 -4.10
N LEU A 142 10.90 -19.52 -4.05
CA LEU A 142 12.19 -19.59 -4.75
C LEU A 142 11.98 -19.50 -6.27
N GLU A 143 11.01 -20.25 -6.80
CA GLU A 143 10.66 -20.22 -8.22
C GLU A 143 10.14 -18.85 -8.66
N ILE A 144 9.36 -18.18 -7.80
CA ILE A 144 8.89 -16.79 -8.03
C ILE A 144 10.10 -15.86 -8.17
N LEU A 145 11.07 -15.94 -7.25
CA LEU A 145 12.25 -15.07 -7.29
C LEU A 145 13.09 -15.32 -8.55
N GLU A 146 13.28 -16.56 -8.96
CA GLU A 146 13.97 -16.91 -10.20
C GLU A 146 13.27 -16.31 -11.42
N ARG A 147 11.94 -16.46 -11.52
CA ARG A 147 11.16 -15.83 -12.60
C ARG A 147 11.29 -14.32 -12.62
N LEU A 148 11.32 -13.67 -11.45
CA LEU A 148 11.49 -12.21 -11.32
C LEU A 148 12.88 -11.74 -11.74
N ILE A 149 13.93 -12.51 -11.43
CA ILE A 149 15.31 -12.24 -11.89
C ILE A 149 15.37 -12.32 -13.41
N ASP A 150 14.79 -13.37 -14.00
CA ASP A 150 14.76 -13.55 -15.44
C ASP A 150 13.84 -12.55 -16.15
N ASP A 151 12.78 -12.07 -15.48
CA ASP A 151 11.86 -11.07 -16.02
C ASP A 151 12.62 -9.84 -16.52
N ALA A 152 13.50 -9.27 -15.70
CA ALA A 152 14.25 -8.06 -16.06
C ALA A 152 15.17 -8.19 -17.28
N ARG A 153 15.43 -9.42 -17.77
CA ARG A 153 16.29 -9.70 -18.92
C ARG A 153 15.53 -9.86 -20.24
N HIS A 154 14.20 -10.00 -20.20
CA HIS A 154 13.40 -10.32 -21.38
C HIS A 154 12.38 -9.22 -21.68
N GLU A 155 12.16 -8.89 -22.95
CA GLU A 155 11.18 -7.87 -23.34
C GLU A 155 9.73 -8.31 -23.10
N ALA A 156 9.43 -9.60 -23.28
CA ALA A 156 8.08 -10.15 -23.24
C ALA A 156 7.50 -10.34 -21.83
N GLY A 157 8.28 -10.17 -20.77
CA GLY A 157 7.84 -10.45 -19.40
C GLY A 157 7.64 -11.95 -19.13
N ARG A 158 8.31 -12.51 -18.13
CA ARG A 158 8.13 -13.91 -17.69
C ARG A 158 7.47 -14.03 -16.33
N ALA A 159 7.59 -13.01 -15.47
CA ALA A 159 6.92 -13.00 -14.19
C ALA A 159 5.46 -12.58 -14.34
N SER A 160 4.57 -13.19 -13.55
CA SER A 160 3.15 -12.82 -13.47
C SER A 160 2.91 -11.66 -12.50
N ALA A 161 1.74 -11.02 -12.53
CA ALA A 161 1.36 -10.05 -11.51
C ALA A 161 1.37 -10.68 -10.11
N THR A 162 0.90 -11.92 -9.98
CA THR A 162 0.95 -12.70 -8.74
C THR A 162 2.38 -12.87 -8.22
N ASP A 163 3.35 -13.15 -9.10
CA ASP A 163 4.77 -13.25 -8.71
C ASP A 163 5.27 -11.94 -8.08
N ARG A 164 4.96 -10.80 -8.71
CA ARG A 164 5.35 -9.46 -8.23
C ARG A 164 4.65 -9.11 -6.92
N THR A 165 3.34 -9.36 -6.84
CA THR A 165 2.55 -9.14 -5.62
C THR A 165 3.06 -9.99 -4.47
N ALA A 166 3.39 -11.27 -4.72
CA ALA A 166 3.93 -12.18 -3.71
C ALA A 166 5.29 -11.72 -3.20
N PHE A 167 6.20 -11.38 -4.12
CA PHE A 167 7.51 -10.85 -3.76
C PHE A 167 7.41 -9.58 -2.91
N ILE A 168 6.64 -8.58 -3.36
CA ILE A 168 6.52 -7.30 -2.64
C ILE A 168 5.82 -7.49 -1.29
N SER A 169 4.81 -8.38 -1.21
CA SER A 169 4.17 -8.74 0.06
C SER A 169 5.15 -9.44 1.02
N PHE A 170 6.01 -10.32 0.50
CA PHE A 170 7.04 -10.98 1.29
C PHE A 170 8.04 -10.00 1.90
N LEU A 171 8.41 -8.94 1.17
CA LEU A 171 9.27 -7.87 1.72
C LEU A 171 8.59 -7.19 2.93
N GLY A 172 7.27 -7.03 2.89
CA GLY A 172 6.49 -6.55 4.02
C GLY A 172 6.54 -7.52 5.21
N ASP A 173 6.42 -8.82 4.97
CA ASP A 173 6.51 -9.84 6.01
C ASP A 173 7.91 -9.87 6.65
N LEU A 174 8.97 -9.77 5.86
CA LEU A 174 10.34 -9.59 6.36
C LEU A 174 10.47 -8.33 7.20
N GLY A 175 9.94 -7.20 6.73
CA GLY A 175 9.98 -5.93 7.47
C GLY A 175 9.22 -6.02 8.80
N THR A 176 8.07 -6.69 8.81
CA THR A 176 7.34 -7.01 10.05
C THR A 176 8.17 -7.92 10.97
N PHE A 177 8.87 -8.92 10.42
CA PHE A 177 9.72 -9.83 11.22
C PHE A 177 10.84 -9.06 11.94
N TYR A 178 11.51 -8.13 11.25
CA TYR A 178 12.48 -7.22 11.87
C TYR A 178 11.83 -6.39 13.01
N ALA A 179 10.69 -5.74 12.73
CA ALA A 179 10.02 -4.84 13.66
C ALA A 179 9.42 -5.54 14.90
N ASP A 180 9.00 -6.80 14.75
CA ASP A 180 8.37 -7.60 15.81
C ASP A 180 9.36 -8.55 16.51
N SER A 181 10.63 -8.55 16.10
CA SER A 181 11.65 -9.47 16.63
C SER A 181 11.82 -9.39 18.15
N LYS A 182 11.52 -8.24 18.76
CA LYS A 182 11.62 -7.99 20.21
C LYS A 182 10.29 -8.02 20.95
N LYS A 183 9.20 -8.35 20.26
CA LYS A 183 7.85 -8.39 20.83
C LYS A 183 7.47 -9.84 21.15
N SER A 184 6.85 -10.02 22.32
CA SER A 184 6.30 -11.31 22.73
C SER A 184 5.05 -11.69 21.96
N ASP A 185 4.32 -10.69 21.45
CA ASP A 185 3.21 -10.85 20.52
C ASP A 185 3.66 -10.58 19.07
N GLY A 186 2.86 -11.03 18.10
CA GLY A 186 3.13 -10.82 16.68
C GLY A 186 2.53 -11.90 15.79
N PRO A 187 2.63 -11.74 14.47
CA PRO A 187 2.07 -12.68 13.52
C PRO A 187 2.90 -13.96 13.36
N PHE A 188 4.13 -14.00 13.91
CA PHE A 188 5.01 -15.15 13.86
C PHE A 188 4.94 -15.94 15.17
N SER A 189 4.63 -17.24 15.07
CA SER A 189 4.51 -18.17 16.19
C SER A 189 5.86 -18.62 16.76
N LEU A 190 6.72 -17.65 17.09
CA LEU A 190 8.03 -17.84 17.71
C LEU A 190 8.11 -17.06 19.03
N SER A 191 8.85 -17.58 20.01
CA SER A 191 9.22 -16.80 21.21
C SER A 191 10.13 -15.62 20.83
N THR A 192 10.25 -14.63 21.72
CA THR A 192 11.17 -13.50 21.51
C THR A 192 12.60 -13.99 21.29
N GLU A 193 13.06 -14.96 22.07
CA GLU A 193 14.41 -15.54 21.94
C GLU A 193 14.58 -16.22 20.58
N GLN A 194 13.60 -17.01 20.14
CA GLN A 194 13.64 -17.67 18.83
C GLN A 194 13.67 -16.66 17.68
N LYS A 195 12.89 -15.57 17.77
CA LYS A 195 12.91 -14.48 16.78
C LYS A 195 14.29 -13.81 16.74
N GLN A 196 14.91 -13.53 17.89
CA GLN A 196 16.25 -12.92 17.95
C GLN A 196 17.32 -13.85 17.38
N THR A 197 17.30 -15.14 17.72
CA THR A 197 18.23 -16.13 17.16
C THR A 197 18.07 -16.23 15.64
N PHE A 198 16.84 -16.30 15.16
CA PHE A 198 16.58 -16.37 13.71
C PHE A 198 16.98 -15.06 13.01
N LEU A 199 16.75 -13.91 13.63
CA LEU A 199 17.20 -12.61 13.11
C LEU A 199 18.74 -12.52 13.02
N GLY A 200 19.46 -13.05 14.02
CA GLY A 200 20.92 -13.15 13.99
C GLY A 200 21.38 -13.98 12.79
N ARG A 201 20.80 -15.17 12.60
CA ARG A 201 21.09 -16.04 11.46
C ARG A 201 20.75 -15.39 10.11
N LEU A 202 19.62 -14.70 9.99
CA LEU A 202 19.27 -13.94 8.79
C LEU A 202 20.31 -12.84 8.51
N SER A 203 20.79 -12.17 9.55
CA SER A 203 21.79 -11.12 9.43
C SER A 203 23.12 -11.67 8.91
N ASP A 204 23.53 -12.84 9.39
CA ASP A 204 24.73 -13.54 8.89
C ASP A 204 24.59 -13.90 7.40
N LEU A 205 23.45 -14.46 6.99
CA LEU A 205 23.17 -14.80 5.59
C LEU A 205 23.12 -13.56 4.68
N ILE A 206 22.60 -12.44 5.17
CA ILE A 206 22.61 -11.16 4.46
C ILE A 206 24.05 -10.65 4.29
N ALA A 207 24.89 -10.78 5.31
CA ALA A 207 26.30 -10.39 5.23
C ALA A 207 27.10 -11.24 4.23
N GLU A 208 26.79 -12.53 4.10
CA GLU A 208 27.38 -13.40 3.06
C GLU A 208 27.09 -12.91 1.63
N GLU A 209 25.95 -12.25 1.42
CA GLU A 209 25.58 -11.61 0.15
C GLU A 209 26.21 -10.21 -0.03
N LYS A 210 27.13 -9.81 0.86
CA LYS A 210 27.78 -8.49 0.89
C LYS A 210 26.78 -7.34 1.07
N LEU A 211 25.68 -7.62 1.76
CA LEU A 211 24.66 -6.65 2.15
C LEU A 211 24.78 -6.34 3.64
N THR A 212 24.18 -5.23 4.07
CA THR A 212 24.11 -4.87 5.49
C THR A 212 22.71 -5.12 5.99
N ALA A 213 22.57 -5.95 7.02
CA ALA A 213 21.28 -6.19 7.66
C ALA A 213 20.73 -4.90 8.30
N ILE A 214 19.40 -4.81 8.40
CA ILE A 214 18.74 -3.66 9.02
C ILE A 214 19.05 -3.63 10.52
N SER A 215 19.67 -2.54 10.98
CA SER A 215 20.04 -2.37 12.39
C SER A 215 18.87 -1.90 13.27
N ASP A 216 19.02 -2.07 14.58
CA ASP A 216 18.07 -1.57 15.57
C ASP A 216 17.87 -0.05 15.51
N GLU A 217 18.93 0.70 15.21
CA GLU A 217 18.90 2.16 15.06
C GLU A 217 18.03 2.55 13.86
N VAL A 218 18.16 1.83 12.75
CA VAL A 218 17.32 2.02 11.56
C VAL A 218 15.86 1.72 11.90
N LEU A 219 15.58 0.59 12.56
CA LEU A 219 14.21 0.24 12.98
C LEU A 219 13.58 1.30 13.87
N LYS A 220 14.30 1.75 14.91
CA LYS A 220 13.83 2.82 15.80
C LYS A 220 13.57 4.12 15.04
N ARG A 221 14.45 4.47 14.10
CA ARG A 221 14.31 5.67 13.27
C ARG A 221 13.09 5.58 12.36
N VAL A 222 12.95 4.51 11.59
CA VAL A 222 11.82 4.28 10.68
C VAL A 222 10.49 4.26 11.45
N ALA A 223 10.45 3.60 12.62
CA ALA A 223 9.30 3.61 13.51
C ALA A 223 8.93 5.02 13.99
N LYS A 224 9.91 5.83 14.41
CA LYS A 224 9.70 7.22 14.85
C LYS A 224 9.23 8.13 13.71
N VAL A 225 9.78 7.94 12.51
CA VAL A 225 9.56 8.85 11.38
C VAL A 225 8.32 8.46 10.57
N SER A 226 8.00 7.18 10.42
CA SER A 226 7.10 6.74 9.33
C SER A 226 6.27 5.48 9.54
N ALA A 227 6.68 4.57 10.43
CA ALA A 227 6.00 3.29 10.61
C ALA A 227 5.18 3.19 11.91
N GLY A 228 5.38 4.13 12.85
CA GLY A 228 4.58 4.18 14.06
C GLY A 228 3.12 4.42 13.74
N THR A 229 2.24 3.50 14.14
CA THR A 229 0.78 3.65 13.92
C THR A 229 0.23 4.95 14.54
N GLY A 230 0.79 5.39 15.68
CA GLY A 230 0.46 6.68 16.28
C GLY A 230 1.01 7.90 15.53
N VAL A 231 1.97 7.70 14.63
CA VAL A 231 2.49 8.75 13.73
C VAL A 231 1.55 8.87 12.55
N VAL A 232 1.38 7.82 11.74
CA VAL A 232 0.63 7.93 10.47
C VAL A 232 -0.89 7.96 10.65
N GLY A 233 -1.43 7.42 11.74
CA GLY A 233 -2.86 7.39 12.02
C GLY A 233 -3.13 7.60 13.51
N PRO A 234 -2.93 8.80 14.06
CA PRO A 234 -3.01 9.07 15.50
C PRO A 234 -4.36 8.67 16.09
N LYS A 235 -5.46 8.86 15.34
CA LYS A 235 -6.83 8.50 15.76
C LYS A 235 -7.26 7.08 15.36
N LYS A 236 -6.38 6.28 14.72
CA LYS A 236 -6.73 4.95 14.18
C LYS A 236 -7.43 4.04 15.19
N LYS A 237 -6.96 3.99 16.43
CA LYS A 237 -7.56 3.15 17.48
C LYS A 237 -8.94 3.65 17.92
N ALA A 238 -9.16 4.96 17.92
CA ALA A 238 -10.43 5.58 18.34
C ALA A 238 -11.48 5.59 17.23
N GLU A 239 -11.07 5.51 15.97
CA GLU A 239 -11.93 5.59 14.79
C GLU A 239 -12.29 4.24 14.19
N ARG A 240 -11.70 3.13 14.68
CA ARG A 240 -11.81 1.84 14.00
C ARG A 240 -12.15 0.71 14.96
N LYS A 241 -13.01 -0.20 14.50
CA LYS A 241 -13.46 -1.38 15.25
C LYS A 241 -13.12 -2.64 14.45
N LYS A 242 -12.43 -3.59 15.10
CA LYS A 242 -12.13 -4.90 14.49
C LYS A 242 -13.41 -5.71 14.33
N ILE A 243 -13.51 -6.44 13.22
CA ILE A 243 -14.54 -7.46 13.00
C ILE A 243 -13.85 -8.81 13.11
N ASP A 244 -14.41 -9.73 13.89
CA ASP A 244 -13.83 -11.07 14.08
C ASP A 244 -14.07 -12.02 12.89
N THR A 245 -14.98 -11.63 11.99
CA THR A 245 -15.28 -12.38 10.76
C THR A 245 -14.33 -11.96 9.65
N SER A 246 -13.67 -12.93 9.03
CA SER A 246 -12.85 -12.70 7.85
C SER A 246 -13.71 -12.66 6.58
N SER A 247 -13.34 -11.81 5.63
CA SER A 247 -14.02 -11.67 4.34
C SER A 247 -13.05 -11.88 3.19
N ILE A 248 -13.51 -12.53 2.11
CA ILE A 248 -12.79 -12.54 0.83
C ILE A 248 -12.71 -11.11 0.31
N ARG A 249 -11.52 -10.71 -0.10
CA ARG A 249 -11.20 -9.42 -0.68
C ARG A 249 -10.65 -9.59 -2.08
N ARG A 250 -11.26 -8.88 -3.02
CA ARG A 250 -10.87 -8.82 -4.43
C ARG A 250 -10.38 -7.41 -4.74
N GLY A 251 -9.29 -6.97 -4.12
CA GLY A 251 -8.79 -5.59 -4.30
C GLY A 251 -9.53 -4.54 -3.45
N LEU A 252 -9.15 -3.27 -3.65
CA LEU A 252 -9.75 -2.13 -2.96
C LEU A 252 -11.27 -2.13 -3.18
N TYR A 253 -12.02 -2.15 -2.09
CA TYR A 253 -13.49 -2.17 -2.11
C TYR A 253 -14.10 -3.30 -2.97
N ASN A 254 -13.38 -4.41 -3.12
CA ASN A 254 -13.78 -5.56 -3.93
C ASN A 254 -13.99 -5.26 -5.43
N LEU A 255 -13.36 -4.19 -5.94
CA LEU A 255 -13.47 -3.76 -7.33
C LEU A 255 -12.53 -4.51 -8.29
N GLY A 256 -11.76 -5.47 -7.79
CA GLY A 256 -10.69 -6.12 -8.53
C GLY A 256 -11.16 -6.89 -9.76
N ASP A 257 -12.24 -7.65 -9.66
CA ASP A 257 -12.76 -8.42 -10.81
C ASP A 257 -13.24 -7.47 -11.93
N GLU A 258 -13.96 -6.40 -11.55
CA GLU A 258 -14.41 -5.34 -12.48
C GLU A 258 -13.21 -4.65 -13.16
N ILE A 259 -12.15 -4.37 -12.40
CA ILE A 259 -10.93 -3.75 -12.93
C ILE A 259 -10.21 -4.70 -13.88
N ASP A 260 -9.99 -5.95 -13.49
CA ASP A 260 -9.28 -6.92 -14.31
C ASP A 260 -10.01 -7.18 -15.63
N GLU A 261 -11.34 -7.21 -15.61
CA GLU A 261 -12.17 -7.29 -16.81
C GLU A 261 -11.95 -6.08 -17.73
N ARG A 262 -11.98 -4.86 -17.17
CA ARG A 262 -11.72 -3.62 -17.93
C ARG A 262 -10.31 -3.54 -18.51
N LEU A 263 -9.33 -4.09 -17.79
CA LEU A 263 -7.95 -4.18 -18.24
C LEU A 263 -7.72 -5.33 -19.25
N GLY A 264 -8.73 -6.15 -19.53
CA GLY A 264 -8.62 -7.28 -20.45
C GLY A 264 -7.76 -8.44 -19.91
N VAL A 265 -7.63 -8.55 -18.59
CA VAL A 265 -6.79 -9.57 -17.95
C VAL A 265 -7.51 -10.92 -17.91
N PRO A 266 -6.96 -11.97 -18.53
CA PRO A 266 -7.53 -13.31 -18.49
C PRO A 266 -7.68 -13.83 -17.07
N GLU A 267 -8.80 -14.49 -16.75
CA GLU A 267 -9.15 -14.92 -15.38
C GLU A 267 -8.04 -15.71 -14.68
N HIS A 268 -7.41 -16.65 -15.40
CA HIS A 268 -6.33 -17.49 -14.86
C HIS A 268 -5.01 -16.74 -14.58
N THR A 269 -4.89 -15.47 -14.98
CA THR A 269 -3.72 -14.62 -14.75
C THR A 269 -3.97 -13.49 -13.76
N ARG A 270 -5.22 -13.35 -13.29
CA ARG A 270 -5.62 -12.31 -12.34
C ARG A 270 -4.93 -12.51 -10.99
N ILE A 271 -4.72 -11.39 -10.30
CA ILE A 271 -4.23 -11.41 -8.92
C ILE A 271 -5.26 -12.15 -8.04
N PRO A 272 -4.88 -13.24 -7.35
CA PRO A 272 -5.81 -14.02 -6.54
C PRO A 272 -6.50 -13.20 -5.45
N PRO A 273 -7.75 -13.53 -5.09
CA PRO A 273 -8.39 -12.95 -3.93
C PRO A 273 -7.68 -13.38 -2.64
N ILE A 274 -7.74 -12.53 -1.62
CA ILE A 274 -7.19 -12.81 -0.30
C ILE A 274 -8.28 -12.73 0.77
N THR A 275 -8.13 -13.50 1.83
CA THR A 275 -9.00 -13.45 3.01
C THR A 275 -8.36 -12.56 4.05
N TRP A 276 -9.12 -11.60 4.56
CA TRP A 276 -8.61 -10.65 5.55
C TRP A 276 -9.66 -10.37 6.63
N LYS A 277 -9.24 -9.77 7.74
CA LYS A 277 -10.14 -9.31 8.80
C LYS A 277 -10.50 -7.83 8.60
N PRO A 278 -11.72 -7.51 8.14
CA PRO A 278 -12.15 -6.14 7.98
C PRO A 278 -12.17 -5.31 9.26
N MET A 279 -12.00 -4.01 9.06
CA MET A 279 -12.21 -2.99 10.08
C MET A 279 -13.46 -2.21 9.71
N LEU A 280 -14.33 -1.96 10.68
CA LEU A 280 -15.30 -0.89 10.58
C LEU A 280 -14.61 0.43 10.91
N ILE A 281 -15.06 1.51 10.28
CA ILE A 281 -14.56 2.88 10.50
C ILE A 281 -15.73 3.75 10.95
N LYS A 282 -15.49 4.70 11.86
CA LYS A 282 -16.52 5.64 12.33
C LYS A 282 -17.25 6.28 11.15
N ALA A 283 -18.58 6.32 11.19
CA ALA A 283 -19.39 6.89 10.12
C ALA A 283 -19.02 8.35 9.85
N THR A 284 -18.84 9.14 10.90
CA THR A 284 -18.40 10.55 10.81
C THR A 284 -17.05 10.73 10.11
N ARG A 285 -16.19 9.71 10.12
CA ARG A 285 -14.90 9.74 9.42
C ARG A 285 -15.07 9.41 7.94
N LEU A 286 -15.85 8.37 7.63
CA LEU A 286 -16.06 7.91 6.25
C LEU A 286 -16.95 8.85 5.43
N LEU A 287 -18.01 9.40 6.03
CA LEU A 287 -18.98 10.24 5.31
C LEU A 287 -18.46 11.66 5.03
N ASN A 288 -17.42 12.10 5.75
CA ASN A 288 -16.80 13.43 5.59
C ASN A 288 -15.50 13.40 4.75
N LEU A 289 -15.25 12.32 4.02
CA LEU A 289 -14.02 12.14 3.24
C LEU A 289 -14.35 11.65 1.83
N GLU A 290 -13.70 12.24 0.82
CA GLU A 290 -13.86 11.76 -0.57
C GLU A 290 -12.94 10.56 -0.86
N GLU A 291 -11.69 10.62 -0.39
CA GLU A 291 -10.73 9.52 -0.51
C GLU A 291 -11.27 8.23 0.13
N PRO A 292 -11.14 7.07 -0.54
CA PRO A 292 -11.47 5.81 0.09
C PRO A 292 -10.56 5.50 1.26
N LEU A 293 -11.10 4.80 2.25
CA LEU A 293 -10.37 4.27 3.41
C LEU A 293 -10.69 2.79 3.57
N VAL A 294 -9.68 1.97 3.89
CA VAL A 294 -9.88 0.52 4.02
C VAL A 294 -9.89 0.06 5.47
N GLY A 295 -9.14 0.71 6.35
CA GLY A 295 -9.00 0.25 7.74
C GLY A 295 -7.58 0.25 8.26
N HIS A 296 -6.59 0.41 7.38
CA HIS A 296 -5.19 0.16 7.69
C HIS A 296 -4.33 1.38 7.35
N MET A 297 -4.34 2.44 8.17
CA MET A 297 -3.17 3.34 8.20
C MET A 297 -2.03 2.56 8.87
N SER A 298 -1.07 2.06 8.10
CA SER A 298 0.02 1.22 8.63
C SER A 298 1.37 1.64 8.06
N GLY A 299 2.43 1.31 8.80
CA GLY A 299 3.81 1.48 8.36
C GLY A 299 4.26 0.53 7.25
N SER A 300 3.37 -0.29 6.69
CA SER A 300 3.75 -1.35 5.76
C SER A 300 4.50 -0.87 4.50
N PRO A 301 4.22 0.32 3.90
CA PRO A 301 5.06 0.79 2.81
C PRO A 301 6.50 1.04 3.26
N ALA A 302 6.70 1.55 4.48
CA ALA A 302 8.03 1.78 5.03
C ALA A 302 8.75 0.46 5.33
N GLU A 303 8.04 -0.54 5.87
CA GLU A 303 8.58 -1.89 6.11
C GLU A 303 9.06 -2.54 4.80
N ILE A 304 8.22 -2.51 3.75
CA ILE A 304 8.55 -3.04 2.42
C ILE A 304 9.78 -2.34 1.85
N LEU A 305 9.75 -1.00 1.81
CA LEU A 305 10.81 -0.21 1.18
C LEU A 305 12.13 -0.30 1.95
N MET A 306 12.07 -0.49 3.27
CA MET A 306 13.25 -0.73 4.08
C MET A 306 13.95 -2.03 3.67
N VAL A 307 13.20 -3.14 3.59
CA VAL A 307 13.77 -4.42 3.15
C VAL A 307 14.20 -4.35 1.68
N TRP A 308 13.45 -3.67 0.82
CA TRP A 308 13.79 -3.53 -0.59
C TRP A 308 15.11 -2.77 -0.79
N ASP A 309 15.28 -1.64 -0.09
CA ASP A 309 16.51 -0.85 -0.13
C ASP A 309 17.70 -1.66 0.39
N MET A 310 17.54 -2.40 1.50
CA MET A 310 18.55 -3.32 2.04
C MET A 310 19.00 -4.35 0.99
N LEU A 311 18.06 -5.04 0.35
CA LEU A 311 18.35 -6.04 -0.69
C LEU A 311 19.00 -5.44 -1.95
N CYS A 312 18.78 -4.15 -2.20
CA CYS A 312 19.45 -3.42 -3.27
C CYS A 312 20.86 -2.91 -2.91
N GLY A 313 21.37 -3.23 -1.70
CA GLY A 313 22.69 -2.80 -1.24
C GLY A 313 22.71 -1.41 -0.60
N ARG A 314 21.55 -0.86 -0.19
CA ARG A 314 21.47 0.42 0.52
C ARG A 314 21.44 0.14 2.03
N ALA A 315 22.54 0.43 2.71
CA ALA A 315 22.71 0.16 4.15
C ALA A 315 22.41 1.37 5.04
N GLU A 316 22.80 2.58 4.60
CA GLU A 316 22.63 3.81 5.38
C GLU A 316 21.42 4.60 4.92
N GLY A 317 20.62 5.09 5.88
CA GLY A 317 19.43 5.90 5.59
C GLY A 317 18.34 5.12 4.86
N VAL A 318 18.29 3.79 4.99
CA VAL A 318 17.24 2.95 4.40
C VAL A 318 15.87 3.57 4.69
N TYR A 319 15.03 3.70 3.67
CA TYR A 319 13.76 4.44 3.71
C TYR A 319 13.86 5.97 3.93
N THR A 320 14.60 6.47 4.93
CA THR A 320 14.64 7.91 5.29
C THR A 320 15.67 8.75 4.53
N ALA A 321 16.51 8.16 3.68
CA ALA A 321 17.68 8.81 3.08
C ALA A 321 17.33 10.13 2.38
N ALA A 322 16.25 10.17 1.60
CA ALA A 322 15.81 11.38 0.92
C ALA A 322 15.36 12.47 1.89
N LEU A 323 14.66 12.08 2.96
CA LEU A 323 14.20 13.03 3.98
C LEU A 323 15.37 13.61 4.76
N ASP A 324 16.36 12.76 5.06
CA ASP A 324 17.55 13.16 5.80
C ASP A 324 18.44 14.08 4.95
N ALA A 325 18.68 13.72 3.69
CA ALA A 325 19.42 14.56 2.75
C ALA A 325 18.78 15.94 2.61
N HIS A 326 17.45 15.97 2.43
CA HIS A 326 16.71 17.22 2.28
C HIS A 326 16.75 18.08 3.55
N ARG A 327 16.50 17.50 4.72
CA ARG A 327 16.61 18.22 6.01
C ARG A 327 18.02 18.75 6.27
N ASN A 328 19.04 17.96 5.96
CA ASN A 328 20.43 18.38 6.14
C ASN A 328 20.79 19.54 5.21
N ALA A 329 20.31 19.53 3.95
CA ALA A 329 20.52 20.63 3.02
C ALA A 329 19.85 21.93 3.48
N ILE A 330 18.59 21.85 3.95
CA ILE A 330 17.88 22.99 4.56
C ILE A 330 18.66 23.54 5.75
N ASN A 331 19.07 22.67 6.68
CA ASN A 331 19.81 23.07 7.88
C ASN A 331 21.18 23.68 7.57
N ALA A 332 21.82 23.28 6.47
CA ALA A 332 23.08 23.84 6.00
C ALA A 332 22.93 25.17 5.25
N GLY A 333 21.71 25.71 5.13
CA GLY A 333 21.44 26.96 4.40
C GLY A 333 21.61 26.82 2.87
N ILE A 334 21.68 25.59 2.36
CA ILE A 334 21.73 25.31 0.92
C ILE A 334 20.28 25.46 0.41
N GLY A 335 19.93 26.67 -0.04
CA GLY A 335 18.57 27.00 -0.45
C GLY A 335 18.02 26.07 -1.53
N SER A 336 16.76 25.66 -1.35
CA SER A 336 15.84 25.19 -2.40
C SER A 336 16.32 24.00 -3.27
N ALA A 337 17.09 23.04 -2.74
CA ALA A 337 17.21 21.75 -3.40
C ALA A 337 15.90 20.96 -3.17
N GLU A 338 15.17 20.62 -4.24
CA GLU A 338 14.09 19.65 -4.12
C GLU A 338 14.68 18.31 -3.67
N PRO A 339 13.94 17.44 -2.95
CA PRO A 339 14.49 16.17 -2.48
C PRO A 339 15.19 15.32 -3.56
N LYS A 340 14.71 15.38 -4.81
CA LYS A 340 15.28 14.67 -5.95
C LYS A 340 16.69 15.15 -6.33
N ASP A 341 17.03 16.41 -6.04
CA ASP A 341 18.28 17.05 -6.45
C ASP A 341 19.48 16.51 -5.64
N HIS A 342 19.20 15.79 -4.55
CA HIS A 342 20.21 15.08 -3.75
C HIS A 342 20.62 13.73 -4.33
N PHE A 343 20.00 13.30 -5.44
CA PHE A 343 20.22 11.99 -6.04
C PHE A 343 20.56 12.10 -7.53
N SER A 344 21.26 11.10 -8.06
CA SER A 344 21.37 10.96 -9.51
C SER A 344 19.99 10.67 -10.12
N ALA A 345 19.81 11.00 -11.40
CA ALA A 345 18.56 10.71 -12.11
C ALA A 345 18.21 9.20 -12.08
N GLU A 346 19.22 8.34 -12.16
CA GLU A 346 19.06 6.89 -12.09
C GLU A 346 18.60 6.44 -10.70
N GLU A 347 19.23 6.91 -9.62
CA GLU A 347 18.83 6.54 -8.26
C GLU A 347 17.43 7.07 -7.93
N TRP A 348 17.09 8.27 -8.38
CA TRP A 348 15.75 8.83 -8.21
C TRP A 348 14.70 8.01 -8.95
N ALA A 349 14.95 7.64 -10.20
CA ALA A 349 14.05 6.77 -10.96
C ALA A 349 13.87 5.40 -10.30
N ALA A 350 14.97 4.78 -9.84
CA ALA A 350 14.94 3.53 -9.10
C ALA A 350 14.11 3.65 -7.81
N ARG A 351 14.29 4.74 -7.06
CA ARG A 351 13.53 5.03 -5.83
C ARG A 351 12.03 5.14 -6.10
N LEU A 352 11.65 5.89 -7.13
CA LEU A 352 10.24 6.02 -7.53
C LEU A 352 9.65 4.69 -7.97
N ALA A 353 10.42 3.87 -8.69
CA ALA A 353 9.99 2.52 -9.08
C ALA A 353 9.69 1.64 -7.87
N ARG A 354 10.61 1.55 -6.89
CA ARG A 354 10.39 0.78 -5.64
C ARG A 354 9.17 1.28 -4.89
N LEU A 355 9.02 2.60 -4.77
CA LEU A 355 7.85 3.22 -4.12
C LEU A 355 6.54 2.85 -4.83
N ALA A 356 6.52 2.96 -6.16
CA ALA A 356 5.36 2.62 -6.97
C ALA A 356 4.97 1.14 -6.77
N GLY A 357 5.95 0.22 -6.83
CA GLY A 357 5.70 -1.20 -6.57
C GLY A 357 5.14 -1.47 -5.17
N ALA A 358 5.74 -0.89 -4.13
CA ALA A 358 5.31 -1.05 -2.74
C ALA A 358 3.86 -0.56 -2.53
N CYS A 359 3.53 0.62 -3.04
CA CYS A 359 2.19 1.21 -2.94
C CYS A 359 1.17 0.46 -3.81
N ALA A 360 1.53 0.07 -5.04
CA ALA A 360 0.63 -0.62 -5.96
C ALA A 360 0.26 -2.01 -5.46
N MET A 361 1.19 -2.74 -4.84
CA MET A 361 0.86 -4.00 -4.18
C MET A 361 -0.22 -3.79 -3.11
N GLN A 362 -0.01 -2.84 -2.20
CA GLN A 362 -0.93 -2.57 -1.09
C GLN A 362 -2.32 -2.13 -1.56
N ILE A 363 -2.41 -1.29 -2.60
CA ILE A 363 -3.67 -0.78 -3.14
C ILE A 363 -4.35 -1.82 -4.04
N GLY A 364 -3.60 -2.49 -4.90
CA GLY A 364 -4.12 -3.44 -5.89
C GLY A 364 -4.74 -4.69 -5.27
N VAL A 365 -4.18 -5.19 -4.17
CA VAL A 365 -4.79 -6.26 -3.35
C VAL A 365 -5.84 -5.73 -2.37
N GLY A 366 -5.87 -4.41 -2.17
CA GLY A 366 -6.84 -3.72 -1.34
C GLY A 366 -6.52 -3.74 0.15
N TYR A 367 -5.26 -3.84 0.56
CA TYR A 367 -4.87 -3.65 1.96
C TYR A 367 -4.97 -2.19 2.41
N HIS A 368 -4.65 -1.26 1.50
CA HIS A 368 -4.64 0.17 1.75
C HIS A 368 -5.33 0.92 0.61
N SER A 369 -5.71 2.17 0.88
CA SER A 369 -5.98 3.16 -0.17
C SER A 369 -4.79 4.11 -0.38
N ALA A 370 -4.88 4.95 -1.42
CA ALA A 370 -3.90 5.97 -1.75
C ALA A 370 -3.60 6.90 -0.57
N VAL A 371 -4.63 7.40 0.12
CA VAL A 371 -4.45 8.27 1.29
C VAL A 371 -3.81 7.53 2.47
N GLU A 372 -4.02 6.21 2.59
CA GLU A 372 -3.42 5.39 3.65
C GLU A 372 -1.92 5.11 3.44
N VAL A 373 -1.41 5.23 2.20
CA VAL A 373 0.03 5.08 1.87
C VAL A 373 0.75 6.40 1.59
N ALA A 374 0.02 7.49 1.36
CA ALA A 374 0.57 8.76 0.88
C ALA A 374 1.64 9.35 1.80
N GLU A 375 1.44 9.33 3.12
CA GLU A 375 2.42 9.88 4.05
C GLU A 375 3.74 9.11 4.02
N SER A 376 3.68 7.78 3.98
CA SER A 376 4.88 6.95 3.87
C SER A 376 5.58 7.15 2.53
N ALA A 377 4.81 7.35 1.46
CA ALA A 377 5.33 7.65 0.12
C ALA A 377 6.10 8.98 0.08
N LEU A 378 5.48 10.04 0.61
CA LEU A 378 6.09 11.37 0.68
C LEU A 378 7.42 11.34 1.45
N LYS A 379 7.45 10.70 2.62
CA LYS A 379 8.67 10.57 3.44
C LYS A 379 9.79 9.81 2.72
N TYR A 380 9.45 8.76 1.98
CA TYR A 380 10.43 8.01 1.19
C TYR A 380 11.05 8.85 0.06
N THR A 381 10.29 9.81 -0.46
CA THR A 381 10.72 10.81 -1.45
C THR A 381 11.27 12.10 -0.81
N GLY A 382 11.43 12.14 0.51
CA GLY A 382 12.05 13.25 1.23
C GLY A 382 11.14 14.42 1.58
N GLN A 383 9.83 14.27 1.43
CA GLN A 383 8.84 15.25 1.86
C GLN A 383 8.24 14.89 3.22
N ASP A 384 8.04 15.87 4.10
CA ASP A 384 7.46 15.67 5.42
C ASP A 384 6.08 16.31 5.53
N LEU A 385 5.03 15.50 5.41
CA LEU A 385 3.66 15.96 5.57
C LEU A 385 3.38 16.49 6.99
N ARG A 386 4.13 16.01 8.00
CA ARG A 386 3.87 16.37 9.41
C ARG A 386 4.26 17.81 9.72
N SER A 387 5.23 18.39 9.01
CA SER A 387 5.65 19.77 9.24
C SER A 387 4.66 20.82 8.71
N VAL A 388 3.63 20.39 7.97
CA VAL A 388 2.62 21.28 7.36
C VAL A 388 1.21 21.03 7.87
N LEU A 389 1.01 20.04 8.75
CA LEU A 389 -0.27 19.85 9.45
C LEU A 389 -0.43 20.91 10.53
N ALA A 390 -1.67 21.35 10.76
CA ALA A 390 -1.98 22.31 11.82
C ALA A 390 -1.86 21.65 13.20
N ASP A 391 -2.30 20.39 13.30
CA ASP A 391 -2.13 19.57 14.51
C ASP A 391 -1.62 18.16 14.14
N PRO A 392 -0.31 17.96 13.98
CA PRO A 392 0.26 16.67 13.61
C PRO A 392 0.09 15.58 14.67
N ALA A 393 -0.36 15.91 15.89
CA ALA A 393 -0.64 14.94 16.94
C ALA A 393 -2.02 14.29 16.77
N THR A 394 -2.94 14.94 16.05
CA THR A 394 -4.33 14.46 15.90
C THR A 394 -4.80 14.35 14.45
N GLU A 395 -4.13 15.01 13.51
CA GLU A 395 -4.41 14.97 12.07
C GLU A 395 -3.57 13.91 11.35
N ASP A 396 -3.99 13.53 10.14
CA ASP A 396 -3.26 12.62 9.25
C ASP A 396 -3.35 13.09 7.78
N ALA A 397 -2.83 12.27 6.86
CA ALA A 397 -2.80 12.58 5.44
C ALA A 397 -4.17 12.96 4.85
N THR A 398 -5.29 12.49 5.41
CA THR A 398 -6.61 12.85 4.88
C THR A 398 -6.90 14.35 5.03
N ARG A 399 -6.28 15.03 5.99
CA ARG A 399 -6.53 16.46 6.24
C ARG A 399 -6.15 17.32 5.03
N LEU A 400 -5.02 16.98 4.42
CA LEU A 400 -4.44 17.72 3.30
C LEU A 400 -4.74 17.06 1.95
N LEU A 401 -4.84 15.73 1.93
CA LEU A 401 -4.93 14.96 0.69
C LEU A 401 -6.27 14.25 0.50
N GLY A 402 -7.22 14.41 1.43
CA GLY A 402 -8.48 13.67 1.51
C GLY A 402 -9.54 14.00 0.45
N ALA A 403 -9.33 15.05 -0.34
CA ALA A 403 -10.23 15.49 -1.40
C ALA A 403 -9.85 14.94 -2.79
N GLY A 404 -9.24 13.75 -2.85
CA GLY A 404 -8.78 13.12 -4.09
C GLY A 404 -7.31 13.35 -4.45
N ALA A 405 -6.62 14.25 -3.74
CA ALA A 405 -5.22 14.58 -4.04
C ALA A 405 -4.26 13.42 -3.75
N ALA A 406 -4.56 12.54 -2.79
CA ALA A 406 -3.75 11.34 -2.56
C ALA A 406 -3.89 10.37 -3.73
N THR A 407 -5.11 10.16 -4.22
CA THR A 407 -5.39 9.34 -5.40
C THR A 407 -4.64 9.87 -6.61
N ASP A 408 -4.69 11.19 -6.87
CA ASP A 408 -3.98 11.80 -8.00
C ASP A 408 -2.45 11.59 -7.89
N LEU A 409 -1.86 11.90 -6.73
CA LEU A 409 -0.43 11.75 -6.48
C LEU A 409 0.06 10.31 -6.70
N ILE A 410 -0.65 9.34 -6.12
CA ILE A 410 -0.24 7.93 -6.16
C ILE A 410 -0.52 7.32 -7.53
N THR A 411 -1.60 7.73 -8.21
CA THR A 411 -1.90 7.27 -9.57
C THR A 411 -0.86 7.78 -10.57
N GLU A 412 -0.47 9.05 -10.50
CA GLU A 412 0.60 9.61 -11.34
C GLU A 412 1.91 8.83 -11.15
N LEU A 413 2.27 8.53 -9.91
CA LEU A 413 3.42 7.68 -9.61
C LEU A 413 3.31 6.32 -10.32
N PHE A 414 2.15 5.65 -10.27
CA PHE A 414 1.96 4.36 -10.93
C PHE A 414 2.06 4.45 -12.45
N GLU A 415 1.42 5.45 -13.04
CA GLU A 415 1.42 5.67 -14.50
C GLU A 415 2.84 5.90 -15.02
N THR A 416 3.67 6.68 -14.30
CA THR A 416 5.08 6.91 -14.70
C THR A 416 5.96 5.66 -14.64
N GLN A 417 5.56 4.66 -13.85
CA GLN A 417 6.29 3.40 -13.70
C GLN A 417 5.65 2.24 -14.47
N THR A 418 4.53 2.48 -15.14
CA THR A 418 3.84 1.49 -15.97
C THR A 418 4.45 1.50 -17.37
N LYS A 419 4.60 0.33 -18.01
CA LYS A 419 5.03 0.26 -19.41
C LYS A 419 3.95 0.94 -20.26
N SER A 420 4.31 1.96 -21.02
CA SER A 420 3.39 2.63 -21.94
C SER A 420 2.78 1.57 -22.87
N THR A 421 1.47 1.36 -22.76
CA THR A 421 0.71 0.45 -23.64
C THR A 421 0.36 1.12 -24.97
N LEU A 422 1.01 2.24 -25.31
CA LEU A 422 0.94 2.85 -26.64
C LEU A 422 1.71 2.01 -27.67
N ASP A 423 1.14 0.85 -27.98
CA ASP A 423 1.32 0.13 -29.24
C ASP A 423 -0.02 -0.49 -29.66
N CYS A 424 -1.08 0.32 -29.57
CA CYS A 424 -2.41 0.04 -30.10
C CYS A 424 -2.85 1.16 -31.04
N SER A 425 -2.05 1.42 -32.07
CA SER A 425 -2.47 2.24 -33.22
C SER A 425 -3.44 1.50 -34.16
N ASP A 426 -3.84 0.25 -33.87
CA ASP A 426 -4.68 -0.56 -34.76
C ASP A 426 -6.07 -0.97 -34.22
N VAL A 427 -6.55 -0.45 -33.08
CA VAL A 427 -7.85 -0.89 -32.50
C VAL A 427 -8.91 0.23 -32.40
N LEU A 428 -8.81 1.28 -33.20
CA LEU A 428 -9.93 2.22 -33.41
C LEU A 428 -10.11 2.62 -34.89
N ALA A 429 -10.12 1.63 -35.79
CA ALA A 429 -10.81 1.78 -37.07
C ALA A 429 -12.23 1.20 -36.92
N LEU A 430 -13.19 2.03 -36.48
CA LEU A 430 -14.61 1.72 -36.64
C LEU A 430 -14.91 1.58 -38.14
N PRO A 431 -15.57 0.50 -38.61
CA PRO A 431 -15.98 0.43 -40.01
C PRO A 431 -17.08 1.47 -40.28
N PRO A 432 -17.08 2.11 -41.47
CA PRO A 432 -18.11 3.06 -41.83
C PRO A 432 -19.47 2.37 -41.88
N ARG A 433 -20.43 2.93 -41.15
CA ARG A 433 -21.84 2.50 -41.22
C ARG A 433 -22.34 2.69 -42.65
N PHE A 434 -22.83 1.60 -43.23
CA PHE A 434 -23.65 1.64 -44.44
C PHE A 434 -24.87 2.53 -44.22
N ILE A 435 -25.02 3.53 -45.09
CA ILE A 435 -26.26 4.26 -45.32
C ILE A 435 -27.13 3.38 -46.21
N GLN A 436 -28.28 2.92 -45.70
CA GLN A 436 -29.45 2.57 -46.51
C GLN A 436 -30.73 2.85 -45.71
N SER A 437 -31.36 3.98 -46.02
CA SER A 437 -32.79 4.13 -46.32
C SER A 437 -33.00 5.49 -46.95
#